data_AF-C2KWF1-F1
#
_entry.id   AF-C2KWF1-F1
#
_cell.length_a   1.000
_cell.length_b   1.000
_cell.length_c   1.000
_cell.angle_alpha   90.00
_cell.angle_beta   90.00
_cell.angle_gamma   90.00
#
_symmetry.space_group_name_H-M   'P 1'
#
loop_
_entity.id
_entity.type
_entity.pdbx_description
1 polymer ?
#
loop_
_entity_poly.entity_id
_entity_poly.type
_entity_poly.pdbx_seq_one_letter_code
_entity_poly.pdbx_strand_id
1 'polypeptide(L)'
;MSEVFIPLGGAGGKNRGMAAVLGDSTPFSNAGAVMSLPLPAGNYKKSVSNPRTSYGDGKNSEVTISKELLKKMAIEAFGIASITNFSASMYAHKQVRLTWAKPTRGLWSGVHFIFKYGSMPDGIYDGFTFWDTADVHYETRPLQEGLLYIRAYSYVETNQGRWYDYDGTPVYTTIQVTGISGAVSFGAGAGTWTVPEGVRRIRYILVGHGGAGGTALQKTFGVRYSGQCGGGGGGYFASGYMDVSPGQALPWVVPTAQGQATVLNGVVANSGESPQFITISNTQYNSVGGRGGSGGGGGATFPDNYATYGGNGGSNGSDGTYGVSQSDAFKYAVAGGSGQGTSTQGFNGVLYSGGGGGAQHNRYQNKGGIGGAGGGGTASTGGSANGGNGTDGLGGGGGGASGSSSKYGITSFGGQGGTGCIYIAWGSSMNDGS
;
A
#
# COMPACT_ATOMS: atom_id res chain seq x y z
N MET A 1 -55.16 -98.56 40.16
CA MET A 1 -55.04 -97.95 38.82
C MET A 1 -55.49 -96.50 38.96
N SER A 2 -54.52 -95.57 39.02
CA SER A 2 -54.29 -94.52 38.00
C SER A 2 -55.41 -93.47 38.01
N GLU A 3 -55.18 -92.17 38.17
CA GLU A 3 -54.19 -91.33 37.50
C GLU A 3 -53.75 -90.15 38.39
N VAL A 4 -52.47 -89.78 38.30
CA VAL A 4 -51.89 -88.56 38.86
C VAL A 4 -51.90 -87.49 37.77
N PHE A 5 -52.61 -86.39 37.97
CA PHE A 5 -52.51 -85.21 37.11
C PHE A 5 -51.41 -84.27 37.62
N ILE A 6 -50.33 -84.15 36.82
CA ILE A 6 -49.31 -83.11 36.95
C ILE A 6 -49.81 -81.89 36.16
N PRO A 7 -50.02 -80.71 36.76
CA PRO A 7 -50.19 -79.50 35.97
C PRO A 7 -48.85 -79.15 35.33
N LEU A 8 -48.77 -79.34 34.01
CA LEU A 8 -47.71 -78.80 33.16
C LEU A 8 -47.67 -77.27 33.30
N GLY A 9 -46.46 -76.77 33.56
CA GLY A 9 -46.17 -75.38 33.87
C GLY A 9 -46.79 -74.39 32.87
N GLY A 10 -47.35 -73.33 33.44
CA GLY A 10 -47.90 -72.20 32.72
C GLY A 10 -46.91 -71.53 31.78
N ALA A 11 -47.46 -71.04 30.67
CA ALA A 11 -46.79 -70.23 29.67
C ALA A 11 -46.02 -69.05 30.28
N GLY A 12 -44.70 -69.19 30.39
CA GLY A 12 -43.78 -68.09 30.67
C GLY A 12 -43.52 -67.27 29.42
N GLY A 13 -44.52 -66.48 28.99
CA GLY A 13 -44.34 -65.46 27.97
C GLY A 13 -43.20 -64.51 28.38
N LYS A 14 -42.05 -64.63 27.72
CA LYS A 14 -40.91 -63.72 27.90
C LYS A 14 -41.35 -62.32 27.47
N ASN A 15 -41.81 -61.49 28.41
CA ASN A 15 -42.17 -60.11 28.17
C ASN A 15 -40.95 -59.32 27.66
N ARG A 16 -40.98 -58.94 26.37
CA ARG A 16 -39.94 -58.24 25.61
C ARG A 16 -40.14 -56.73 25.77
N GLY A 17 -39.30 -56.06 26.56
CA GLY A 17 -39.39 -54.61 26.83
C GLY A 17 -38.60 -53.75 25.83
N MET A 18 -39.05 -52.51 25.59
CA MET A 18 -38.48 -51.53 24.65
C MET A 18 -37.33 -50.70 25.23
N ALA A 19 -36.39 -50.26 24.39
CA ALA A 19 -35.38 -49.25 24.72
C ALA A 19 -36.02 -47.86 24.90
N ALA A 20 -35.50 -47.03 25.80
CA ALA A 20 -35.93 -45.64 25.95
C ALA A 20 -35.20 -44.77 24.91
N VAL A 21 -35.92 -44.33 23.88
CA VAL A 21 -35.39 -43.44 22.83
C VAL A 21 -36.07 -42.08 22.99
N LEU A 22 -35.26 -41.05 23.26
CA LEU A 22 -35.72 -39.69 23.53
C LEU A 22 -35.31 -38.79 22.36
N GLY A 23 -36.31 -38.21 21.70
CA GLY A 23 -36.15 -37.32 20.55
C GLY A 23 -36.03 -35.84 20.93
N ASP A 24 -35.87 -34.99 19.93
CA ASP A 24 -35.54 -33.57 20.06
C ASP A 24 -36.60 -32.72 20.79
N SER A 25 -37.84 -33.22 20.86
CA SER A 25 -38.97 -32.60 21.54
C SER A 25 -39.19 -33.09 22.97
N THR A 26 -38.31 -33.97 23.47
CA THR A 26 -38.42 -34.48 24.84
C THR A 26 -38.21 -33.33 25.83
N PRO A 27 -39.17 -33.05 26.74
CA PRO A 27 -39.01 -32.02 27.74
C PRO A 27 -37.96 -32.43 28.77
N PHE A 28 -37.22 -31.47 29.29
CA PHE A 28 -36.26 -31.63 30.38
C PHE A 28 -36.38 -30.44 31.33
N SER A 29 -35.86 -30.56 32.54
CA SER A 29 -35.83 -29.46 33.51
C SER A 29 -34.42 -29.15 33.99
N ASN A 30 -34.15 -27.87 34.18
CA ASN A 30 -32.90 -27.37 34.76
C ASN A 30 -33.17 -26.83 36.18
N ALA A 31 -32.56 -27.45 37.18
CA ALA A 31 -32.61 -27.02 38.58
C ALA A 31 -31.22 -26.55 39.07
N GLY A 32 -30.49 -25.83 38.21
CA GLY A 32 -29.17 -25.28 38.49
C GLY A 32 -28.08 -26.35 38.40
N ALA A 33 -27.78 -27.02 39.51
CA ALA A 33 -26.73 -28.04 39.55
C ALA A 33 -27.16 -29.38 38.91
N VAL A 34 -28.45 -29.55 38.60
CA VAL A 34 -29.02 -30.81 38.12
C VAL A 34 -29.87 -30.57 36.88
N MET A 35 -29.54 -31.29 35.81
CA MET A 35 -30.39 -31.44 34.61
C MET A 35 -31.16 -32.74 34.72
N SER A 36 -32.49 -32.67 34.64
CA SER A 36 -33.37 -33.84 34.74
C SER A 36 -34.03 -34.14 33.41
N LEU A 37 -33.83 -35.36 32.93
CA LEU A 37 -34.45 -35.88 31.71
C LEU A 37 -35.46 -36.96 32.08
N PRO A 38 -36.77 -36.65 32.14
CA PRO A 38 -37.78 -37.63 32.51
C PRO A 38 -37.87 -38.74 31.47
N LEU A 39 -37.86 -39.98 31.94
CA LEU A 39 -38.18 -41.13 31.11
C LEU A 39 -39.71 -41.23 31.00
N PRO A 40 -40.26 -41.68 29.85
CA PRO A 40 -41.66 -42.04 29.73
C PRO A 40 -42.10 -43.03 30.84
N ALA A 41 -43.39 -43.11 31.13
CA ALA A 41 -43.87 -44.14 32.06
C ALA A 41 -43.66 -45.54 31.45
N GLY A 42 -42.95 -46.43 32.15
CA GLY A 42 -42.71 -47.78 31.63
C GLY A 42 -41.76 -48.64 32.46
N ASN A 43 -41.80 -49.95 32.20
CA ASN A 43 -40.87 -50.93 32.74
C ASN A 43 -39.71 -51.14 31.76
N TYR A 44 -38.58 -50.48 31.99
CA TYR A 44 -37.39 -50.56 31.14
C TYR A 44 -36.56 -51.81 31.45
N LYS A 45 -36.24 -52.61 30.43
CA LYS A 45 -35.40 -53.82 30.54
C LYS A 45 -34.23 -53.76 29.55
N LYS A 46 -33.19 -54.56 29.81
CA LYS A 46 -31.92 -54.74 29.07
C LYS A 46 -31.97 -54.41 27.57
N SER A 47 -30.99 -53.64 27.10
CA SER A 47 -30.80 -53.35 25.66
C SER A 47 -30.36 -54.61 24.88
N VAL A 48 -30.94 -54.79 23.68
CA VAL A 48 -30.64 -55.90 22.75
C VAL A 48 -29.98 -55.42 21.45
N SER A 49 -29.84 -54.11 21.26
CA SER A 49 -29.15 -53.51 20.11
C SER A 49 -27.72 -53.17 20.48
N ASN A 50 -26.74 -53.88 19.90
CA ASN A 50 -25.29 -53.61 19.99
C ASN A 50 -24.80 -53.02 21.32
N PRO A 51 -24.73 -53.81 22.42
CA PRO A 51 -24.05 -53.34 23.61
C PRO A 51 -22.61 -52.99 23.23
N ARG A 52 -22.12 -51.81 23.65
CA ARG A 52 -20.68 -51.51 23.59
C ARG A 52 -19.95 -52.68 24.24
N THR A 53 -19.10 -53.36 23.47
CA THR A 53 -18.46 -54.64 23.82
C THR A 53 -17.55 -54.59 25.06
N SER A 54 -17.36 -53.40 25.64
CA SER A 54 -16.46 -53.13 26.78
C SER A 54 -17.16 -52.90 28.13
N TYR A 55 -18.50 -52.97 28.23
CA TYR A 55 -19.22 -52.70 29.48
C TYR A 55 -20.03 -53.92 30.00
N GLY A 56 -19.37 -54.78 30.79
CA GLY A 56 -20.02 -55.79 31.65
C GLY A 56 -20.71 -56.97 30.93
N ASP A 57 -21.40 -57.81 31.72
CA ASP A 57 -22.06 -59.08 31.32
C ASP A 57 -23.28 -58.93 30.39
N GLY A 58 -23.41 -57.75 29.76
CA GLY A 58 -24.49 -57.41 28.84
C GLY A 58 -25.86 -57.25 29.51
N LYS A 59 -26.00 -57.03 30.82
CA LYS A 59 -27.31 -56.92 31.50
C LYS A 59 -27.85 -55.50 31.71
N ASN A 60 -27.27 -54.48 31.08
CA ASN A 60 -27.61 -53.09 31.36
C ASN A 60 -28.79 -52.55 30.53
N SER A 61 -29.61 -51.70 31.15
CA SER A 61 -30.58 -50.86 30.45
C SER A 61 -29.85 -49.72 29.72
N GLU A 62 -30.32 -49.35 28.53
CA GLU A 62 -29.74 -48.28 27.70
C GLU A 62 -30.76 -47.16 27.49
N VAL A 63 -30.28 -45.92 27.60
CA VAL A 63 -31.04 -44.70 27.26
C VAL A 63 -30.36 -44.08 26.05
N THR A 64 -31.12 -43.93 24.97
CA THR A 64 -30.66 -43.25 23.75
C THR A 64 -31.27 -41.86 23.71
N ILE A 65 -30.41 -40.84 23.59
CA ILE A 65 -30.81 -39.45 23.40
C ILE A 65 -30.36 -38.97 22.02
N SER A 66 -31.18 -38.15 21.37
CA SER A 66 -30.79 -37.52 20.12
C SER A 66 -29.68 -36.48 20.34
N LYS A 67 -28.89 -36.21 19.28
CA LYS A 67 -27.84 -35.19 19.32
C LYS A 67 -28.40 -33.79 19.56
N GLU A 68 -29.54 -33.45 18.97
CA GLU A 68 -30.18 -32.15 19.16
C GLU A 68 -30.76 -31.98 20.57
N LEU A 69 -31.31 -33.04 21.19
CA LEU A 69 -31.72 -33.00 22.59
C LEU A 69 -30.51 -32.75 23.50
N LEU A 70 -29.41 -33.46 23.28
CA LEU A 70 -28.16 -33.27 24.04
C LEU A 70 -27.63 -31.83 23.89
N LYS A 71 -27.66 -31.27 22.67
CA LYS A 71 -27.28 -29.89 22.39
C LYS A 71 -28.15 -28.90 23.16
N LYS A 72 -29.49 -29.03 23.11
CA LYS A 72 -30.40 -28.15 23.86
C LYS A 72 -30.14 -28.20 25.36
N MET A 73 -29.97 -29.41 25.90
CA MET A 73 -29.63 -29.60 27.32
C MET A 73 -28.28 -28.96 27.68
N ALA A 74 -27.27 -29.10 26.83
CA ALA A 74 -25.95 -28.52 27.06
C ALA A 74 -25.98 -26.98 27.03
N ILE A 75 -26.69 -26.40 26.08
CA ILE A 75 -26.87 -24.93 25.99
C ILE A 75 -27.65 -24.42 27.22
N GLU A 76 -28.72 -25.09 27.63
CA GLU A 76 -29.49 -24.70 28.83
C GLU A 76 -28.64 -24.81 30.11
N ALA A 77 -27.82 -25.86 30.23
CA ALA A 77 -27.03 -26.12 31.43
C ALA A 77 -25.84 -25.17 31.58
N PHE A 78 -25.13 -24.89 30.48
CA PHE A 78 -23.85 -24.19 30.51
C PHE A 78 -23.89 -22.79 29.90
N GLY A 79 -24.89 -22.50 29.07
CA GLY A 79 -24.96 -21.30 28.25
C GLY A 79 -23.85 -21.24 27.20
N ILE A 80 -24.09 -20.50 26.12
CA ILE A 80 -23.00 -20.01 25.27
C ILE A 80 -22.66 -18.62 25.80
N ALA A 81 -21.38 -18.43 26.15
CA ALA A 81 -20.95 -17.22 26.81
C ALA A 81 -20.75 -16.08 25.80
N SER A 82 -21.39 -14.94 26.04
CA SER A 82 -21.26 -13.76 25.18
C SER A 82 -19.97 -12.98 25.49
N ILE A 83 -19.32 -12.44 24.45
CA ILE A 83 -18.18 -11.52 24.61
C ILE A 83 -18.59 -10.24 25.35
N THR A 84 -17.62 -9.58 25.98
CA THR A 84 -17.84 -8.30 26.69
C THR A 84 -16.92 -7.20 26.13
N ASN A 85 -17.14 -5.95 26.52
CA ASN A 85 -16.34 -4.79 26.06
C ASN A 85 -16.20 -4.68 24.53
N PHE A 86 -17.25 -5.07 23.80
CA PHE A 86 -17.24 -4.98 22.35
C PHE A 86 -17.30 -3.52 21.90
N SER A 87 -16.35 -3.12 21.07
CA SER A 87 -16.29 -1.78 20.49
C SER A 87 -15.75 -1.81 19.07
N ALA A 88 -16.13 -0.78 18.30
CA ALA A 88 -15.58 -0.48 16.99
C ALA A 88 -15.01 0.93 16.98
N SER A 89 -13.84 1.10 16.37
CA SER A 89 -13.21 2.40 16.18
C SER A 89 -12.57 2.49 14.80
N MET A 90 -12.54 3.70 14.22
CA MET A 90 -11.78 3.94 13.00
C MET A 90 -10.30 3.59 13.23
N TYR A 91 -9.72 2.81 12.32
CA TYR A 91 -8.35 2.34 12.42
C TYR A 91 -7.44 2.97 11.36
N ALA A 92 -7.90 2.98 10.11
CA ALA A 92 -7.22 3.60 8.97
C ALA A 92 -8.25 4.04 7.92
N HIS A 93 -7.79 4.48 6.74
CA HIS A 93 -8.67 4.94 5.65
C HIS A 93 -9.75 3.87 5.35
N LYS A 94 -11.01 4.19 5.66
CA LYS A 94 -12.16 3.28 5.51
C LYS A 94 -11.99 1.92 6.20
N GLN A 95 -11.11 1.80 7.20
CA GLN A 95 -10.90 0.57 7.94
C GLN A 95 -11.32 0.74 9.38
N VAL A 96 -11.97 -0.29 9.92
CA VAL A 96 -12.46 -0.33 11.29
C VAL A 96 -11.68 -1.38 12.06
N ARG A 97 -11.32 -1.07 13.30
CA ARG A 97 -10.84 -2.06 14.27
C ARG A 97 -11.95 -2.39 15.24
N LEU A 98 -12.19 -3.69 15.41
CA LEU A 98 -13.04 -4.27 16.43
C LEU A 98 -12.18 -4.70 17.61
N THR A 99 -12.66 -4.50 18.83
CA THR A 99 -12.04 -5.07 20.05
C THR A 99 -13.10 -5.62 21.00
N TRP A 100 -12.78 -6.69 21.71
CA TRP A 100 -13.66 -7.33 22.69
C TRP A 100 -12.86 -8.12 23.74
N ALA A 101 -13.51 -8.48 24.84
CA ALA A 101 -12.95 -9.34 25.88
C ALA A 101 -13.55 -10.75 25.80
N LYS A 102 -12.69 -11.75 26.02
CA LYS A 102 -13.11 -13.16 26.07
C LYS A 102 -14.01 -13.39 27.30
N PRO A 103 -15.05 -14.24 27.19
CA PRO A 103 -15.85 -14.62 28.35
C PRO A 103 -15.03 -15.43 29.36
N THR A 104 -15.38 -15.35 30.64
CA THR A 104 -14.68 -16.05 31.72
C THR A 104 -15.42 -17.29 32.25
N ARG A 105 -16.67 -17.51 31.82
CA ARG A 105 -17.55 -18.62 32.24
C ARG A 105 -18.50 -18.99 31.11
N GLY A 106 -18.91 -20.25 31.02
CA GLY A 106 -19.82 -20.78 29.99
C GLY A 106 -19.10 -21.37 28.78
N LEU A 107 -19.84 -21.94 27.83
CA LEU A 107 -19.28 -22.52 26.61
C LEU A 107 -18.85 -21.42 25.64
N TRP A 108 -17.64 -21.50 25.10
CA TRP A 108 -17.14 -20.54 24.13
C TRP A 108 -15.99 -21.12 23.30
N SER A 109 -16.02 -20.89 21.98
CA SER A 109 -14.91 -21.19 21.06
C SER A 109 -14.51 -19.98 20.23
N GLY A 110 -15.41 -19.02 20.01
CA GLY A 110 -15.12 -17.82 19.25
C GLY A 110 -16.34 -16.92 19.09
N VAL A 111 -16.17 -15.89 18.28
CA VAL A 111 -17.24 -14.99 17.83
C VAL A 111 -17.31 -14.96 16.31
N HIS A 112 -18.54 -14.87 15.83
CA HIS A 112 -18.91 -14.68 14.44
C HIS A 112 -19.45 -13.25 14.25
N PHE A 113 -18.71 -12.41 13.55
CA PHE A 113 -19.10 -11.04 13.21
C PHE A 113 -19.82 -11.01 11.87
N ILE A 114 -20.89 -10.23 11.80
CA ILE A 114 -21.62 -9.91 10.58
C ILE A 114 -21.63 -8.41 10.39
N PHE A 115 -21.35 -7.98 9.17
CA PHE A 115 -21.28 -6.59 8.78
C PHE A 115 -22.37 -6.29 7.75
N LYS A 116 -23.12 -5.21 7.96
CA LYS A 116 -24.22 -4.79 7.08
C LYS A 116 -24.32 -3.27 6.99
N TYR A 117 -24.79 -2.78 5.84
CA TYR A 117 -25.14 -1.37 5.65
C TYR A 117 -26.67 -1.19 5.68
N GLY A 118 -27.13 -0.02 6.10
CA GLY A 118 -28.55 0.36 6.10
C GLY A 118 -29.37 -0.14 7.30
N SER A 119 -29.07 -1.31 7.85
CA SER A 119 -29.73 -1.82 9.05
C SER A 119 -28.88 -2.83 9.84
N MET A 120 -29.28 -3.11 11.08
CA MET A 120 -28.66 -4.13 11.92
C MET A 120 -28.87 -5.53 11.31
N PRO A 121 -27.84 -6.40 11.24
CA PRO A 121 -28.00 -7.80 10.87
C PRO A 121 -29.03 -8.50 11.76
N ASP A 122 -29.93 -9.30 11.18
CA ASP A 122 -30.95 -10.06 11.91
C ASP A 122 -30.68 -11.59 11.97
N GLY A 123 -29.54 -12.04 11.45
CA GLY A 123 -29.14 -13.43 11.49
C GLY A 123 -27.69 -13.65 11.10
N ILE A 124 -27.19 -14.88 11.27
CA ILE A 124 -25.77 -15.22 11.03
C ILE A 124 -25.33 -15.16 9.56
N TYR A 125 -26.27 -14.99 8.63
CA TYR A 125 -25.99 -14.82 7.19
C TYR A 125 -26.53 -13.49 6.64
N ASP A 126 -26.99 -12.58 7.50
CA ASP A 126 -27.59 -11.30 7.09
C ASP A 126 -26.54 -10.17 7.04
N GLY A 127 -25.62 -10.27 6.09
CA GLY A 127 -24.58 -9.25 5.90
C GLY A 127 -23.84 -9.43 4.58
N PHE A 128 -22.95 -8.47 4.27
CA PHE A 128 -22.12 -8.53 3.08
C PHE A 128 -20.78 -9.24 3.30
N THR A 129 -20.34 -9.34 4.56
CA THR A 129 -19.15 -10.09 4.95
C THR A 129 -19.29 -10.64 6.35
N PHE A 130 -18.54 -11.70 6.63
CA PHE A 130 -18.57 -12.46 7.88
C PHE A 130 -17.15 -12.74 8.33
N TRP A 131 -16.92 -12.75 9.64
CA TRP A 131 -15.60 -13.08 10.18
C TRP A 131 -15.71 -13.88 11.47
N ASP A 132 -15.01 -15.01 11.52
CA ASP A 132 -14.94 -15.87 12.70
C ASP A 132 -13.56 -15.79 13.33
N THR A 133 -13.50 -15.56 14.64
CA THR A 133 -12.22 -15.54 15.36
C THR A 133 -12.39 -15.83 16.84
N ALA A 134 -11.34 -16.41 17.44
CA ALA A 134 -11.18 -16.59 18.88
C ALA A 134 -10.20 -15.57 19.50
N ASP A 135 -9.79 -14.56 18.74
CA ASP A 135 -8.92 -13.47 19.20
C ASP A 135 -9.71 -12.46 20.04
N VAL A 136 -9.13 -11.27 20.24
CA VAL A 136 -9.72 -10.15 20.99
C VAL A 136 -9.77 -8.86 20.18
N HIS A 137 -9.31 -8.90 18.93
CA HIS A 137 -9.39 -7.79 17.98
C HIS A 137 -9.45 -8.28 16.53
N TYR A 138 -9.92 -7.42 15.64
CA TYR A 138 -9.93 -7.65 14.19
C TYR A 138 -9.91 -6.31 13.43
N GLU A 139 -9.06 -6.18 12.41
CA GLU A 139 -9.07 -5.07 11.46
C GLU A 139 -9.76 -5.45 10.15
N THR A 140 -10.73 -4.64 9.73
CA THR A 140 -11.40 -4.84 8.44
C THR A 140 -10.46 -4.50 7.28
N ARG A 141 -10.72 -5.09 6.11
CA ARG A 141 -10.30 -4.49 4.82
C ARG A 141 -10.98 -3.12 4.62
N PRO A 142 -10.52 -2.28 3.67
CA PRO A 142 -11.21 -1.04 3.34
C PRO A 142 -12.70 -1.28 3.02
N LEU A 143 -13.55 -0.48 3.62
CA LEU A 143 -15.01 -0.56 3.58
C LEU A 143 -15.59 0.56 2.73
N GLN A 144 -16.87 0.46 2.36
CA GLN A 144 -17.60 1.61 1.84
C GLN A 144 -17.85 2.63 2.97
N GLU A 145 -17.75 3.92 2.64
CA GLU A 145 -18.14 4.99 3.54
C GLU A 145 -19.63 4.95 3.85
N GLY A 146 -19.97 5.24 5.11
CA GLY A 146 -21.35 5.18 5.59
C GLY A 146 -21.46 4.54 6.97
N LEU A 147 -22.68 4.48 7.48
CA LEU A 147 -22.96 3.86 8.76
C LEU A 147 -22.92 2.33 8.60
N LEU A 148 -21.94 1.72 9.25
CA LEU A 148 -21.73 0.28 9.30
C LEU A 148 -22.40 -0.29 10.55
N TYR A 149 -23.20 -1.32 10.38
CA TYR A 149 -23.83 -2.08 11.44
C TYR A 149 -23.11 -3.41 11.63
N ILE A 150 -22.76 -3.74 12.87
CA ILE A 150 -21.97 -4.92 13.20
C ILE A 150 -22.67 -5.68 14.32
N ARG A 151 -22.98 -6.96 14.08
CA ARG A 151 -23.51 -7.88 15.10
C ARG A 151 -22.52 -9.02 15.31
N ALA A 152 -22.37 -9.45 16.57
CA ALA A 152 -21.49 -10.52 16.98
C ALA A 152 -22.31 -11.64 17.63
N TYR A 153 -22.13 -12.87 17.13
CA TYR A 153 -22.70 -14.07 17.74
C TYR A 153 -21.57 -14.92 18.31
N SER A 154 -21.61 -15.16 19.63
CA SER A 154 -20.68 -16.10 20.23
C SER A 154 -21.06 -17.53 19.85
N TYR A 155 -20.07 -18.39 19.65
CA TYR A 155 -20.30 -19.77 19.27
C TYR A 155 -19.40 -20.75 20.01
N VAL A 156 -19.83 -22.01 20.05
CA VAL A 156 -19.01 -23.16 20.41
C VAL A 156 -18.83 -24.07 19.19
N GLU A 157 -17.59 -24.47 18.91
CA GLU A 157 -17.26 -25.37 17.80
C GLU A 157 -17.39 -26.82 18.26
N THR A 158 -18.00 -27.66 17.42
CA THR A 158 -18.13 -29.10 17.66
C THR A 158 -17.70 -29.88 16.41
N ASN A 159 -17.52 -31.19 16.54
CA ASN A 159 -17.25 -32.06 15.39
C ASN A 159 -18.43 -32.19 14.40
N GLN A 160 -19.56 -31.52 14.65
CA GLN A 160 -20.74 -31.47 13.77
C GLN A 160 -21.07 -30.03 13.36
N GLY A 161 -20.16 -29.08 13.58
CA GLY A 161 -20.34 -27.66 13.27
C GLY A 161 -20.55 -26.80 14.52
N ARG A 162 -21.00 -25.56 14.30
CA ARG A 162 -21.08 -24.52 15.33
C ARG A 162 -22.46 -24.39 15.94
N TRP A 163 -22.50 -24.18 17.26
CA TRP A 163 -23.71 -23.75 17.96
C TRP A 163 -23.56 -22.28 18.31
N TYR A 164 -24.56 -21.48 17.97
CA TYR A 164 -24.55 -20.03 18.16
C TYR A 164 -25.49 -19.63 19.29
N ASP A 165 -25.13 -18.54 19.95
CA ASP A 165 -25.97 -17.86 20.93
C ASP A 165 -27.06 -17.04 20.22
N TYR A 166 -28.13 -17.71 19.75
CA TYR A 166 -29.25 -17.05 19.09
C TYR A 166 -30.19 -16.34 20.08
N ASP A 167 -30.36 -16.91 21.28
CA ASP A 167 -31.32 -16.46 22.29
C ASP A 167 -30.68 -15.55 23.37
N GLY A 168 -29.35 -15.36 23.31
CA GLY A 168 -28.61 -14.51 24.24
C GLY A 168 -28.79 -13.01 24.01
N THR A 169 -28.16 -12.22 24.88
CA THR A 169 -28.20 -10.75 24.75
C THR A 169 -27.42 -10.35 23.48
N PRO A 170 -28.06 -9.68 22.50
CA PRO A 170 -27.42 -9.39 21.24
C PRO A 170 -26.24 -8.43 21.44
N VAL A 171 -25.04 -8.85 21.03
CA VAL A 171 -23.85 -8.01 21.03
C VAL A 171 -23.74 -7.32 19.68
N TYR A 172 -23.84 -5.99 19.67
CA TYR A 172 -23.77 -5.21 18.44
C TYR A 172 -23.15 -3.83 18.68
N THR A 173 -22.71 -3.22 17.60
CA THR A 173 -22.28 -1.82 17.57
C THR A 173 -22.53 -1.23 16.19
N THR A 174 -22.46 0.10 16.10
CA THR A 174 -22.47 0.82 14.83
C THR A 174 -21.30 1.78 14.79
N ILE A 175 -20.79 2.04 13.59
CA ILE A 175 -19.72 3.00 13.38
C ILE A 175 -19.88 3.72 12.05
N GLN A 176 -19.65 5.03 12.06
CA GLN A 176 -19.55 5.80 10.83
C GLN A 176 -18.19 5.54 10.19
N VAL A 177 -18.16 4.84 9.07
CA VAL A 177 -16.95 4.64 8.27
C VAL A 177 -16.71 5.89 7.43
N THR A 178 -15.55 6.50 7.61
CA THR A 178 -15.12 7.68 6.86
C THR A 178 -13.77 7.46 6.19
N GLY A 179 -13.58 8.07 5.02
CA GLY A 179 -12.27 8.20 4.41
C GLY A 179 -11.44 9.25 5.14
N ILE A 180 -10.22 8.87 5.54
CA ILE A 180 -9.19 9.82 5.94
C ILE A 180 -8.27 9.95 4.73
N SER A 181 -8.42 11.04 3.98
CA SER A 181 -7.67 11.30 2.75
C SER A 181 -7.08 12.69 2.76
N GLY A 182 -5.98 12.86 2.04
CA GLY A 182 -5.38 14.15 1.85
C GLY A 182 -3.99 14.05 1.24
N ALA A 183 -3.43 15.21 0.94
CA ALA A 183 -2.08 15.33 0.45
C ALA A 183 -1.44 16.64 0.92
N VAL A 184 -0.11 16.65 0.96
CA VAL A 184 0.70 17.82 1.24
C VAL A 184 1.88 17.86 0.27
N SER A 185 2.33 19.08 -0.08
CA SER A 185 3.51 19.31 -0.91
C SER A 185 4.48 20.23 -0.21
N PHE A 186 5.76 19.93 -0.29
CA PHE A 186 6.85 20.77 0.19
C PHE A 186 7.73 21.19 -0.98
N GLY A 187 7.93 22.50 -1.12
CA GLY A 187 8.98 23.06 -1.96
C GLY A 187 10.29 23.23 -1.20
N ALA A 188 11.18 24.06 -1.72
CA ALA A 188 12.48 24.36 -1.11
C ALA A 188 12.38 24.75 0.37
N GLY A 189 13.18 24.11 1.22
CA GLY A 189 13.18 24.30 2.66
C GLY A 189 13.52 23.02 3.43
N ALA A 190 13.38 23.07 4.74
CA ALA A 190 13.51 21.91 5.60
C ALA A 190 12.55 22.02 6.78
N GLY A 191 12.14 20.89 7.33
CA GLY A 191 11.23 20.88 8.46
C GLY A 191 10.88 19.48 8.93
N THR A 192 9.78 19.41 9.67
CA THR A 192 9.19 18.15 10.14
C THR A 192 7.71 18.20 9.83
N TRP A 193 7.18 17.12 9.25
CA TRP A 193 5.76 16.95 9.02
C TRP A 193 5.21 15.90 9.98
N THR A 194 4.11 16.24 10.66
CA THR A 194 3.45 15.32 11.60
C THR A 194 2.34 14.57 10.88
N VAL A 195 2.40 13.24 10.95
CA VAL A 195 1.40 12.35 10.36
C VAL A 195 0.02 12.60 11.01
N PRO A 196 -1.04 12.88 10.23
CA PRO A 196 -2.38 13.13 10.78
C PRO A 196 -2.95 11.94 11.54
N GLU A 197 -3.94 12.21 12.40
CA GLU A 197 -4.64 11.16 13.14
C GLU A 197 -5.28 10.13 12.19
N GLY A 198 -5.22 8.85 12.57
CA GLY A 198 -5.76 7.76 11.74
C GLY A 198 -4.92 7.37 10.51
N VAL A 199 -3.89 8.13 10.12
CA VAL A 199 -3.03 7.79 8.96
C VAL A 199 -1.98 6.77 9.38
N ARG A 200 -2.03 5.58 8.77
CA ARG A 200 -1.08 4.47 9.01
C ARG A 200 -0.17 4.16 7.83
N ARG A 201 -0.46 4.74 6.67
CA ARG A 201 0.30 4.54 5.44
C ARG A 201 0.20 5.78 4.58
N ILE A 202 1.31 6.14 3.95
CA ILE A 202 1.40 7.21 2.97
C ILE A 202 2.02 6.70 1.68
N ARG A 203 1.75 7.40 0.58
CA ARG A 203 2.46 7.29 -0.68
C ARG A 203 3.19 8.61 -0.94
N TYR A 204 4.42 8.54 -1.42
CA TYR A 204 5.26 9.73 -1.62
C TYR A 204 5.83 9.84 -3.02
N ILE A 205 6.17 11.07 -3.40
CA ILE A 205 7.05 11.43 -4.50
C ILE A 205 8.14 12.34 -3.93
N LEU A 206 9.40 12.04 -4.24
CA LEU A 206 10.55 12.88 -3.98
C LEU A 206 11.20 13.22 -5.31
N VAL A 207 11.48 14.50 -5.50
CA VAL A 207 12.18 15.01 -6.68
C VAL A 207 13.42 15.74 -6.20
N GLY A 208 14.58 15.36 -6.73
CA GLY A 208 15.84 16.03 -6.45
C GLY A 208 15.94 17.41 -7.13
N HIS A 209 16.95 18.18 -6.74
CA HIS A 209 17.29 19.42 -7.43
C HIS A 209 17.87 19.13 -8.83
N GLY A 210 17.47 19.85 -9.87
CA GLY A 210 18.04 19.71 -11.21
C GLY A 210 19.51 20.11 -11.29
N GLY A 211 20.24 19.56 -12.25
CA GLY A 211 21.60 19.95 -12.54
C GLY A 211 21.67 21.29 -13.28
N ALA A 212 22.69 22.10 -13.02
CA ALA A 212 22.93 23.32 -13.81
C ALA A 212 23.41 22.96 -15.22
N GLY A 213 23.00 23.75 -16.20
CA GLY A 213 23.56 23.68 -17.55
C GLY A 213 25.03 24.11 -17.57
N GLY A 214 25.73 23.77 -18.64
CA GLY A 214 27.15 24.08 -18.74
C GLY A 214 27.36 25.55 -19.08
N THR A 215 28.43 26.11 -18.52
CA THR A 215 28.86 27.51 -18.69
C THR A 215 29.98 27.59 -19.71
N ALA A 216 29.95 28.62 -20.56
CA ALA A 216 30.98 28.85 -21.56
C ALA A 216 32.26 29.38 -20.88
N LEU A 217 33.27 28.52 -20.70
CA LEU A 217 34.52 28.87 -20.01
C LEU A 217 35.52 29.64 -20.90
N GLN A 218 36.42 30.38 -20.25
CA GLN A 218 37.48 31.17 -20.89
C GLN A 218 38.72 30.30 -21.23
N LYS A 219 39.42 30.67 -22.30
CA LYS A 219 40.76 30.19 -22.68
C LYS A 219 41.78 30.29 -21.52
N THR A 220 42.08 29.18 -20.84
CA THR A 220 43.16 29.11 -19.85
C THR A 220 44.23 28.10 -20.31
N PHE A 221 45.51 28.48 -20.26
CA PHE A 221 46.69 27.63 -20.54
C PHE A 221 46.77 26.95 -21.92
N GLY A 222 46.46 27.66 -23.01
CA GLY A 222 46.66 27.13 -24.38
C GLY A 222 45.58 26.14 -24.86
N VAL A 223 44.63 25.80 -23.99
CA VAL A 223 43.41 25.04 -24.29
C VAL A 223 42.36 26.01 -24.81
N ARG A 224 41.80 25.77 -26.01
CA ARG A 224 40.64 26.53 -26.48
C ARG A 224 39.44 26.07 -25.63
N TYR A 225 38.52 26.96 -25.29
CA TYR A 225 37.21 26.57 -24.78
C TYR A 225 36.21 27.21 -25.73
N SER A 226 35.32 26.42 -26.28
CA SER A 226 34.24 26.92 -27.11
C SER A 226 32.95 26.81 -26.33
N GLY A 227 32.14 27.86 -26.36
CA GLY A 227 30.93 27.93 -25.55
C GLY A 227 29.80 27.14 -26.17
N GLN A 228 29.95 25.83 -26.33
CA GLN A 228 28.84 24.93 -26.65
C GLN A 228 28.67 23.96 -25.50
N CYS A 229 27.73 24.26 -24.62
CA CYS A 229 27.62 23.56 -23.36
C CYS A 229 26.46 22.57 -23.38
N GLY A 230 26.60 21.46 -22.66
CA GLY A 230 25.50 20.53 -22.43
C GLY A 230 24.41 21.13 -21.53
N GLY A 231 23.25 20.51 -21.52
CA GLY A 231 22.22 20.76 -20.51
C GLY A 231 22.45 19.92 -19.26
N GLY A 232 22.01 20.40 -18.10
CA GLY A 232 22.03 19.64 -16.85
C GLY A 232 20.98 18.53 -16.82
N GLY A 233 21.22 17.47 -16.05
CA GLY A 233 20.22 16.43 -15.84
C GLY A 233 19.08 16.90 -14.93
N GLY A 234 17.88 16.35 -15.07
CA GLY A 234 16.83 16.57 -14.08
C GLY A 234 17.21 15.97 -12.72
N GLY A 235 16.62 16.45 -11.62
CA GLY A 235 16.77 15.83 -10.32
C GLY A 235 16.28 14.39 -10.35
N TYR A 236 16.89 13.49 -9.59
CA TYR A 236 16.42 12.11 -9.54
C TYR A 236 15.02 12.05 -8.93
N PHE A 237 14.23 11.08 -9.38
CA PHE A 237 12.85 10.88 -9.00
C PHE A 237 12.72 9.58 -8.22
N ALA A 238 12.08 9.64 -7.04
CA ALA A 238 11.75 8.47 -6.24
C ALA A 238 10.28 8.52 -5.84
N SER A 239 9.58 7.39 -5.92
CA SER A 239 8.22 7.24 -5.41
C SER A 239 8.06 5.89 -4.74
N GLY A 240 7.22 5.84 -3.72
CA GLY A 240 6.98 4.61 -2.97
C GLY A 240 5.93 4.80 -1.88
N TYR A 241 5.83 3.78 -1.04
CA TYR A 241 4.98 3.76 0.14
C TYR A 241 5.82 3.82 1.40
N MET A 242 5.24 4.35 2.48
CA MET A 242 5.84 4.33 3.81
C MET A 242 4.73 4.03 4.82
N ASP A 243 4.94 3.00 5.64
CA ASP A 243 4.10 2.75 6.80
C ASP A 243 4.48 3.76 7.89
N VAL A 244 3.46 4.33 8.53
CA VAL A 244 3.60 5.43 9.49
C VAL A 244 2.67 5.24 10.68
N SER A 245 2.90 6.00 11.74
CA SER A 245 1.99 6.09 12.88
C SER A 245 1.42 7.50 13.01
N PRO A 246 0.18 7.69 13.47
CA PRO A 246 -0.34 9.01 13.79
C PRO A 246 0.53 9.73 14.79
N GLY A 247 0.67 11.04 14.59
CA GLY A 247 1.54 11.87 15.41
C GLY A 247 3.03 11.64 15.16
N GLN A 248 3.43 10.69 14.30
CA GLN A 248 4.83 10.51 13.95
C GLN A 248 5.35 11.76 13.23
N ALA A 249 6.48 12.27 13.71
CA ALA A 249 7.23 13.35 13.10
C ALA A 249 8.16 12.80 12.02
N LEU A 250 7.96 13.21 10.77
CA LEU A 250 8.80 12.87 9.62
C LEU A 250 9.66 14.08 9.23
N PRO A 251 10.99 14.02 9.40
CA PRO A 251 11.87 15.10 8.95
C PRO A 251 11.95 15.11 7.42
N TRP A 252 12.03 16.30 6.83
CA TRP A 252 12.12 16.49 5.40
C TRP A 252 13.05 17.65 5.02
N VAL A 253 13.68 17.55 3.85
CA VAL A 253 14.55 18.57 3.26
C VAL A 253 14.36 18.59 1.74
N VAL A 254 14.14 19.78 1.18
CA VAL A 254 14.23 20.08 -0.25
C VAL A 254 15.28 21.18 -0.41
N PRO A 255 16.48 20.87 -0.93
CA PRO A 255 17.56 21.84 -0.97
C PRO A 255 17.33 22.91 -2.05
N THR A 256 17.83 24.12 -1.79
CA THR A 256 17.95 25.21 -2.78
C THR A 256 19.27 25.18 -3.54
N ALA A 257 20.26 24.46 -3.01
CA ALA A 257 21.58 24.32 -3.63
C ALA A 257 21.66 23.01 -4.42
N GLN A 258 22.20 23.10 -5.65
CA GLN A 258 22.51 21.94 -6.46
C GLN A 258 23.52 21.02 -5.76
N GLY A 259 23.40 19.71 -5.98
CA GLY A 259 24.31 18.68 -5.45
C GLY A 259 23.89 18.14 -4.09
N GLN A 260 22.93 18.79 -3.43
CA GLN A 260 22.28 18.27 -2.23
C GLN A 260 21.04 17.46 -2.62
N ALA A 261 20.74 16.41 -1.85
CA ALA A 261 19.61 15.55 -2.09
C ALA A 261 18.33 16.05 -1.41
N THR A 262 17.19 15.79 -2.05
CA THR A 262 15.87 15.89 -1.40
C THR A 262 15.68 14.65 -0.52
N VAL A 263 15.23 14.84 0.72
CA VAL A 263 15.12 13.77 1.71
C VAL A 263 13.77 13.82 2.43
N LEU A 264 13.15 12.66 2.63
CA LEU A 264 11.98 12.46 3.49
C LEU A 264 12.21 11.25 4.38
N ASN A 265 12.41 11.47 5.69
CA ASN A 265 12.57 10.42 6.69
C ASN A 265 13.53 9.29 6.25
N GLY A 266 14.69 9.66 5.68
CA GLY A 266 15.71 8.73 5.19
C GLY A 266 15.56 8.24 3.74
N VAL A 267 14.42 8.46 3.09
CA VAL A 267 14.29 8.26 1.64
C VAL A 267 14.96 9.42 0.91
N VAL A 268 15.75 9.12 -0.13
CA VAL A 268 16.63 10.08 -0.80
C VAL A 268 16.32 10.16 -2.29
N ALA A 269 16.23 11.38 -2.82
CA ALA A 269 16.26 11.68 -4.25
C ALA A 269 17.41 12.66 -4.54
N ASN A 270 18.45 12.17 -5.21
CA ASN A 270 19.67 12.92 -5.47
C ASN A 270 19.45 14.08 -6.44
N SER A 271 20.34 15.08 -6.38
CA SER A 271 20.39 16.13 -7.39
C SER A 271 20.84 15.58 -8.75
N GLY A 272 20.34 16.18 -9.83
CA GLY A 272 20.86 15.98 -11.18
C GLY A 272 22.27 16.57 -11.31
N GLU A 273 23.08 15.94 -12.15
CA GLU A 273 24.44 16.36 -12.43
C GLU A 273 24.44 17.53 -13.44
N SER A 274 25.45 18.39 -13.31
CA SER A 274 25.81 19.31 -14.39
C SER A 274 26.44 18.55 -15.56
N PRO A 275 26.57 19.17 -16.75
CA PRO A 275 27.33 18.61 -17.85
C PRO A 275 28.73 18.15 -17.45
N GLN A 276 29.21 17.14 -18.17
CA GLN A 276 30.52 16.55 -18.01
C GLN A 276 31.50 17.07 -19.07
N PHE A 277 32.76 17.21 -18.66
CA PHE A 277 33.83 17.63 -19.55
C PHE A 277 34.31 16.48 -20.43
N ILE A 278 34.48 16.77 -21.71
CA ILE A 278 35.19 15.92 -22.68
C ILE A 278 36.38 16.67 -23.25
N THR A 279 37.43 15.93 -23.61
CA THR A 279 38.60 16.50 -24.29
C THR A 279 38.60 16.03 -25.73
N ILE A 280 38.56 16.97 -26.68
CA ILE A 280 38.71 16.68 -28.11
C ILE A 280 39.98 17.39 -28.58
N SER A 281 40.95 16.61 -29.07
CA SER A 281 42.31 17.09 -29.35
C SER A 281 42.93 17.77 -28.11
N ASN A 282 43.16 19.09 -28.13
CA ASN A 282 43.75 19.87 -27.03
C ASN A 282 42.73 20.85 -26.41
N THR A 283 41.43 20.60 -26.56
CA THR A 283 40.33 21.50 -26.17
C THR A 283 39.37 20.75 -25.25
N GLN A 284 39.08 21.30 -24.07
CA GLN A 284 38.07 20.76 -23.15
C GLN A 284 36.72 21.41 -23.41
N TYR A 285 35.67 20.59 -23.39
CA TYR A 285 34.30 20.99 -23.68
C TYR A 285 33.37 20.44 -22.62
N ASN A 286 32.56 21.29 -21.97
CA ASN A 286 31.56 20.83 -21.01
C ASN A 286 30.24 20.50 -21.71
N SER A 287 30.32 19.59 -22.69
CA SER A 287 29.27 19.39 -23.67
C SER A 287 28.50 18.09 -23.47
N VAL A 288 29.02 17.12 -22.71
CA VAL A 288 28.24 15.92 -22.41
C VAL A 288 27.13 16.29 -21.44
N GLY A 289 25.89 15.95 -21.77
CA GLY A 289 24.76 16.31 -20.93
C GLY A 289 24.86 15.71 -19.52
N GLY A 290 24.29 16.41 -18.54
CA GLY A 290 24.28 15.95 -17.15
C GLY A 290 23.36 14.76 -16.94
N ARG A 291 23.73 13.86 -16.02
CA ARG A 291 22.93 12.70 -15.64
C ARG A 291 21.85 13.09 -14.63
N GLY A 292 20.73 12.37 -14.60
CA GLY A 292 19.65 12.75 -13.69
C GLY A 292 18.41 11.88 -13.79
N GLY A 293 17.30 12.37 -13.25
CA GLY A 293 15.99 11.74 -13.47
C GLY A 293 15.71 11.59 -14.95
N SER A 294 15.81 12.66 -15.72
CA SER A 294 16.04 12.59 -17.17
C SER A 294 17.37 13.22 -17.54
N GLY A 295 18.04 12.69 -18.55
CA GLY A 295 19.36 13.15 -18.97
C GLY A 295 19.34 14.50 -19.68
N GLY A 296 20.34 15.35 -19.44
CA GLY A 296 20.51 16.61 -20.16
C GLY A 296 20.96 16.38 -21.61
N GLY A 297 20.64 17.30 -22.51
CA GLY A 297 21.03 17.21 -23.92
C GLY A 297 22.52 17.51 -24.14
N GLY A 298 23.13 16.84 -25.12
CA GLY A 298 24.52 17.09 -25.50
C GLY A 298 24.70 18.45 -26.17
N GLY A 299 25.73 19.20 -25.79
CA GLY A 299 26.17 20.41 -26.47
C GLY A 299 26.92 20.07 -27.77
N ALA A 300 26.85 20.94 -28.77
CA ALA A 300 27.44 20.66 -30.07
C ALA A 300 28.92 21.09 -30.17
N THR A 301 29.89 20.18 -30.27
CA THR A 301 31.32 20.55 -30.29
C THR A 301 31.88 20.66 -31.71
N PHE A 302 32.06 21.89 -32.21
CA PHE A 302 32.48 22.13 -33.60
C PHE A 302 33.50 23.27 -33.78
N PRO A 303 34.38 23.21 -34.81
CA PRO A 303 35.09 24.37 -35.32
C PRO A 303 34.10 25.39 -35.91
N ASP A 304 34.47 26.67 -35.89
CA ASP A 304 33.54 27.80 -36.02
C ASP A 304 32.66 27.87 -37.30
N ASN A 305 32.88 27.00 -38.30
CA ASN A 305 32.36 27.15 -39.66
C ASN A 305 31.29 26.11 -40.06
N TYR A 306 30.73 25.35 -39.12
CA TYR A 306 29.70 24.34 -39.40
C TYR A 306 28.35 24.65 -38.73
N ALA A 307 27.26 24.18 -39.34
CA ALA A 307 25.93 24.16 -38.75
C ALA A 307 25.81 23.02 -37.73
N THR A 308 25.26 23.31 -36.56
CA THR A 308 25.32 22.44 -35.38
C THR A 308 24.01 22.46 -34.62
N TYR A 309 23.50 21.33 -34.18
CA TYR A 309 22.29 21.23 -33.37
C TYR A 309 22.64 20.78 -31.96
N GLY A 310 22.15 21.51 -30.96
CA GLY A 310 22.20 21.06 -29.58
C GLY A 310 21.21 19.91 -29.37
N GLY A 311 21.59 18.94 -28.55
CA GLY A 311 20.72 17.83 -28.17
C GLY A 311 19.59 18.32 -27.28
N ASN A 312 18.38 17.81 -27.48
CA ASN A 312 17.26 17.98 -26.57
C ASN A 312 17.50 17.24 -25.26
N GLY A 313 16.99 17.80 -24.16
CA GLY A 313 16.93 17.12 -22.87
C GLY A 313 15.93 15.94 -22.89
N GLY A 314 16.24 14.91 -22.12
CA GLY A 314 15.40 13.74 -21.92
C GLY A 314 14.14 14.07 -21.12
N SER A 315 13.13 13.23 -21.26
CA SER A 315 11.85 13.35 -20.53
C SER A 315 11.47 11.99 -19.96
N ASN A 316 10.76 11.99 -18.83
CA ASN A 316 10.17 10.78 -18.25
C ASN A 316 11.18 9.63 -18.02
N GLY A 317 12.38 9.94 -17.52
CA GLY A 317 13.38 8.92 -17.24
C GLY A 317 14.36 8.67 -18.38
N SER A 318 14.13 9.27 -19.56
CA SER A 318 14.94 9.02 -20.75
C SER A 318 16.28 9.74 -20.71
N ASP A 319 17.21 9.22 -21.52
CA ASP A 319 18.46 9.90 -21.83
C ASP A 319 18.20 11.20 -22.60
N GLY A 320 19.14 12.12 -22.48
CA GLY A 320 19.22 13.27 -23.37
C GLY A 320 19.74 12.86 -24.74
N THR A 321 19.34 13.61 -25.77
CA THR A 321 19.78 13.33 -27.14
C THR A 321 21.16 13.91 -27.42
N TYR A 322 21.81 13.39 -28.46
CA TYR A 322 23.13 13.85 -28.89
C TYR A 322 23.08 15.27 -29.47
N GLY A 323 24.09 16.06 -29.17
CA GLY A 323 24.42 17.24 -29.97
C GLY A 323 25.19 16.82 -31.23
N VAL A 324 24.81 17.31 -32.41
CA VAL A 324 25.33 16.82 -33.70
C VAL A 324 25.65 17.93 -34.70
N SER A 325 26.46 17.58 -35.70
CA SER A 325 26.70 18.40 -36.89
C SER A 325 25.60 18.21 -37.92
N GLN A 326 25.27 19.24 -38.69
CA GLN A 326 24.50 19.05 -39.91
C GLN A 326 25.32 18.34 -41.01
N SER A 327 26.65 18.50 -41.00
CA SER A 327 27.53 18.03 -42.09
C SER A 327 28.10 16.63 -41.88
N ASP A 328 28.29 16.20 -40.63
CA ASP A 328 28.82 14.88 -40.28
C ASP A 328 28.43 14.51 -38.84
N ALA A 329 27.28 13.85 -38.69
CA ALA A 329 26.68 13.55 -37.40
C ALA A 329 27.49 12.52 -36.58
N PHE A 330 28.19 11.59 -37.24
CA PHE A 330 28.86 10.48 -36.56
C PHE A 330 30.25 10.85 -36.02
N LYS A 331 30.93 11.80 -36.66
CA LYS A 331 32.30 12.18 -36.31
C LYS A 331 32.41 13.07 -35.07
N TYR A 332 31.35 13.81 -34.76
CA TYR A 332 31.36 14.86 -33.73
C TYR A 332 30.10 14.85 -32.85
N ALA A 333 29.46 13.68 -32.72
CA ALA A 333 28.34 13.51 -31.82
C ALA A 333 28.81 13.64 -30.37
N VAL A 334 28.12 14.47 -29.60
CA VAL A 334 28.33 14.57 -28.17
C VAL A 334 27.13 14.01 -27.46
N ALA A 335 27.38 13.04 -26.59
CA ALA A 335 26.32 12.34 -25.87
C ALA A 335 25.50 13.30 -25.00
N GLY A 336 24.19 13.05 -24.96
CA GLY A 336 23.39 13.50 -23.84
C GLY A 336 23.76 12.75 -22.58
N GLY A 337 23.30 13.27 -21.44
CA GLY A 337 23.40 12.58 -20.17
C GLY A 337 22.42 11.41 -20.10
N SER A 338 22.70 10.48 -19.21
CA SER A 338 21.80 9.37 -18.94
C SER A 338 20.64 9.81 -18.05
N GLY A 339 19.42 9.38 -18.38
CA GLY A 339 18.30 9.40 -17.45
C GLY A 339 18.39 8.24 -16.46
N GLN A 340 17.50 8.22 -15.47
CA GLN A 340 17.47 7.13 -14.48
C GLN A 340 16.85 5.84 -15.04
N GLY A 341 16.32 5.86 -16.27
CA GLY A 341 15.77 4.69 -16.97
C GLY A 341 14.37 4.26 -16.52
N THR A 342 13.77 4.96 -15.57
CA THR A 342 12.41 4.71 -15.08
C THR A 342 11.57 5.98 -15.16
N SER A 343 10.26 5.82 -15.33
CA SER A 343 9.28 6.93 -15.37
C SER A 343 9.50 7.93 -14.23
N THR A 344 9.41 9.21 -14.55
CA THR A 344 9.41 10.34 -13.61
C THR A 344 8.03 10.98 -13.51
N GLN A 345 7.00 10.30 -14.03
CA GLN A 345 5.61 10.70 -13.84
C GLN A 345 5.12 10.28 -12.46
N GLY A 346 4.71 11.27 -11.66
CA GLY A 346 4.12 11.07 -10.35
C GLY A 346 2.74 10.43 -10.44
N PHE A 347 2.35 9.72 -9.38
CA PHE A 347 0.98 9.19 -9.24
C PHE A 347 -0.07 10.31 -9.09
N ASN A 348 0.37 11.55 -8.88
CA ASN A 348 -0.45 12.75 -8.94
C ASN A 348 -0.66 13.27 -10.39
N GLY A 349 -0.15 12.56 -11.40
CA GLY A 349 -0.28 12.90 -12.82
C GLY A 349 0.76 13.88 -13.35
N VAL A 350 1.56 14.51 -12.48
CA VAL A 350 2.57 15.51 -12.88
C VAL A 350 3.83 14.80 -13.37
N LEU A 351 4.40 15.30 -14.47
CA LEU A 351 5.70 14.86 -14.96
C LEU A 351 6.81 15.73 -14.35
N TYR A 352 7.83 15.09 -13.80
CA TYR A 352 8.96 15.74 -13.12
C TYR A 352 10.28 15.48 -13.84
N SER A 353 11.34 16.17 -13.41
CA SER A 353 12.73 15.83 -13.70
C SER A 353 13.12 15.89 -15.17
N GLY A 354 12.61 16.86 -15.93
CA GLY A 354 13.01 17.07 -17.32
C GLY A 354 14.48 17.49 -17.45
N GLY A 355 15.22 16.93 -18.40
CA GLY A 355 16.61 17.31 -18.66
C GLY A 355 16.73 18.67 -19.35
N GLY A 356 17.78 19.44 -19.09
CA GLY A 356 18.04 20.68 -19.81
C GLY A 356 18.50 20.44 -21.25
N GLY A 357 18.23 21.36 -22.17
CA GLY A 357 18.71 21.27 -23.55
C GLY A 357 20.20 21.63 -23.67
N GLY A 358 20.91 21.01 -24.62
CA GLY A 358 22.28 21.33 -24.98
C GLY A 358 22.37 22.50 -25.97
N ALA A 359 23.41 23.32 -25.87
CA ALA A 359 23.60 24.51 -26.69
C ALA A 359 24.27 24.23 -28.03
N GLN A 360 24.07 25.16 -28.94
CA GLN A 360 24.64 25.16 -30.29
C GLN A 360 25.85 26.09 -30.44
N HIS A 361 26.52 26.02 -31.60
CA HIS A 361 27.55 26.96 -32.01
C HIS A 361 27.04 28.17 -32.83
N ASN A 362 27.82 29.25 -32.83
CA ASN A 362 27.42 30.67 -32.90
C ASN A 362 27.42 31.34 -34.31
N ARG A 363 27.37 30.62 -35.44
CA ARG A 363 27.50 31.28 -36.76
C ARG A 363 26.41 31.03 -37.81
N TYR A 364 25.46 30.12 -37.59
CA TYR A 364 24.42 29.81 -38.57
C TYR A 364 23.03 29.70 -37.91
N GLN A 365 21.94 29.74 -38.71
CA GLN A 365 20.52 29.65 -38.29
C GLN A 365 20.16 28.29 -37.65
N ASN A 366 20.88 27.94 -36.60
CA ASN A 366 20.79 26.66 -35.93
C ASN A 366 19.79 26.75 -34.76
N LYS A 367 19.35 25.59 -34.26
CA LYS A 367 18.55 25.48 -33.03
C LYS A 367 19.35 24.83 -31.88
N GLY A 368 19.33 25.48 -30.72
CA GLY A 368 19.68 24.86 -29.45
C GLY A 368 18.64 23.81 -29.08
N GLY A 369 19.05 22.84 -28.25
CA GLY A 369 18.17 21.79 -27.79
C GLY A 369 17.04 22.34 -26.91
N ILE A 370 15.84 21.79 -27.07
CA ILE A 370 14.74 22.05 -26.14
C ILE A 370 14.97 21.32 -24.82
N GLY A 371 14.50 21.90 -23.73
CA GLY A 371 14.41 21.19 -22.46
C GLY A 371 13.38 20.05 -22.55
N GLY A 372 13.63 19.00 -21.78
CA GLY A 372 12.69 17.89 -21.63
C GLY A 372 11.44 18.29 -20.86
N ALA A 373 10.35 17.59 -21.15
CA ALA A 373 9.11 17.71 -20.39
C ALA A 373 9.36 17.33 -18.92
N GLY A 374 8.69 18.02 -18.00
CA GLY A 374 9.02 17.99 -16.57
C GLY A 374 9.95 19.13 -16.13
N GLY A 375 9.92 20.25 -16.84
CA GLY A 375 10.53 21.51 -16.40
C GLY A 375 11.98 21.75 -16.85
N GLY A 376 12.48 21.01 -17.83
CA GLY A 376 13.83 21.21 -18.36
C GLY A 376 14.00 22.59 -18.99
N GLY A 377 15.12 23.25 -18.71
CA GLY A 377 15.48 24.54 -19.29
C GLY A 377 15.93 24.39 -20.75
N THR A 378 15.40 25.24 -21.62
CA THR A 378 15.81 25.29 -23.04
C THR A 378 17.22 25.84 -23.17
N ALA A 379 18.00 25.27 -24.07
CA ALA A 379 19.34 25.79 -24.36
C ALA A 379 19.27 27.16 -25.02
N SER A 380 20.34 27.93 -24.88
CA SER A 380 20.52 29.15 -25.66
C SER A 380 20.62 28.88 -27.17
N THR A 381 20.05 29.78 -27.97
CA THR A 381 20.00 29.69 -29.43
C THR A 381 20.94 30.70 -30.10
N GLY A 382 22.25 30.58 -29.85
CA GLY A 382 23.29 31.38 -30.49
C GLY A 382 23.50 32.76 -29.84
N GLY A 383 24.56 33.45 -30.25
CA GLY A 383 25.13 34.60 -29.56
C GLY A 383 25.93 34.20 -28.31
N SER A 384 26.39 35.19 -27.56
CA SER A 384 26.81 34.99 -26.16
C SER A 384 25.54 35.08 -25.29
N ALA A 385 24.86 33.95 -25.06
CA ALA A 385 23.57 33.88 -24.38
C ALA A 385 23.52 32.79 -23.32
N ASN A 386 22.80 33.09 -22.23
CA ASN A 386 22.61 32.16 -21.11
C ASN A 386 21.60 31.07 -21.48
N GLY A 387 21.77 29.88 -20.91
CA GLY A 387 20.75 28.83 -20.97
C GLY A 387 19.54 29.17 -20.09
N GLY A 388 18.38 28.62 -20.43
CA GLY A 388 17.17 28.75 -19.61
C GLY A 388 17.28 27.94 -18.32
N ASN A 389 16.75 28.47 -17.22
CA ASN A 389 16.69 27.74 -15.96
C ASN A 389 15.70 26.57 -16.05
N GLY A 390 15.96 25.53 -15.26
CA GLY A 390 14.95 24.52 -14.95
C GLY A 390 13.83 25.13 -14.12
N THR A 391 12.66 24.49 -14.15
CA THR A 391 11.48 24.93 -13.40
C THR A 391 11.57 24.48 -11.95
N ASP A 392 11.49 25.42 -11.02
CA ASP A 392 11.40 25.17 -9.59
C ASP A 392 10.17 24.35 -9.22
N GLY A 393 10.32 23.46 -8.23
CA GLY A 393 9.31 22.49 -7.83
C GLY A 393 9.18 21.28 -8.75
N LEU A 394 9.83 21.29 -9.93
CA LEU A 394 9.83 20.15 -10.86
C LEU A 394 11.18 19.42 -10.96
N GLY A 395 12.25 19.96 -10.36
CA GLY A 395 13.58 19.38 -10.45
C GLY A 395 14.16 19.41 -11.87
N GLY A 396 13.75 20.35 -12.72
CA GLY A 396 14.22 20.39 -14.11
C GLY A 396 15.70 20.77 -14.23
N GLY A 397 16.43 20.15 -15.16
CA GLY A 397 17.82 20.51 -15.46
C GLY A 397 17.91 21.84 -16.22
N GLY A 398 18.97 22.61 -15.98
CA GLY A 398 19.22 23.88 -16.66
C GLY A 398 19.77 23.71 -18.08
N GLY A 399 19.39 24.62 -18.98
CA GLY A 399 19.85 24.61 -20.37
C GLY A 399 21.32 25.05 -20.52
N GLY A 400 21.99 24.56 -21.55
CA GLY A 400 23.37 24.94 -21.86
C GLY A 400 23.50 26.37 -22.40
N ALA A 401 24.64 27.01 -22.07
CA ALA A 401 25.02 28.31 -22.63
C ALA A 401 25.70 28.19 -24.01
N SER A 402 25.52 29.23 -24.82
CA SER A 402 26.19 29.44 -26.10
C SER A 402 27.03 30.70 -26.01
N GLY A 403 28.24 30.69 -26.56
CA GLY A 403 29.09 31.88 -26.55
C GLY A 403 30.50 31.67 -27.09
N SER A 404 31.15 32.78 -27.41
CA SER A 404 32.57 32.81 -27.82
C SER A 404 33.39 33.35 -26.66
N SER A 405 34.45 32.67 -26.23
CA SER A 405 35.34 33.21 -25.19
C SER A 405 35.99 34.51 -25.70
N SER A 406 35.72 35.65 -25.08
CA SER A 406 36.46 36.88 -25.36
C SER A 406 37.74 36.94 -24.50
N LYS A 407 38.68 37.83 -24.83
CA LYS A 407 39.88 38.11 -24.01
C LYS A 407 39.52 38.59 -22.57
N TYR A 408 38.25 38.96 -22.34
CA TYR A 408 37.80 39.70 -21.15
C TYR A 408 36.93 38.89 -20.16
N GLY A 409 36.72 37.58 -20.36
CA GLY A 409 36.06 36.72 -19.35
C GLY A 409 34.94 35.81 -19.87
N ILE A 410 34.26 35.13 -18.94
CA ILE A 410 33.03 34.33 -19.17
C ILE A 410 31.91 35.28 -19.56
N THR A 411 31.29 35.08 -20.72
CA THR A 411 30.21 35.95 -21.22
C THR A 411 28.83 35.32 -21.10
N SER A 412 28.73 34.02 -20.79
CA SER A 412 27.47 33.28 -20.87
C SER A 412 27.47 32.09 -19.91
N PHE A 413 26.41 32.00 -19.11
CA PHE A 413 26.22 31.02 -18.04
C PHE A 413 25.16 30.00 -18.41
N GLY A 414 25.39 28.76 -18.01
CA GLY A 414 24.35 27.74 -18.08
C GLY A 414 23.17 28.14 -17.20
N GLY A 415 21.97 27.70 -17.57
CA GLY A 415 20.80 27.86 -16.73
C GLY A 415 20.97 27.11 -15.42
N GLN A 416 20.42 27.64 -14.34
CA GLN A 416 20.36 26.93 -13.06
C GLN A 416 19.39 25.75 -13.17
N GLY A 417 19.66 24.66 -12.46
CA GLY A 417 18.66 23.62 -12.26
C GLY A 417 17.53 24.13 -11.37
N GLY A 418 16.31 23.65 -11.60
CA GLY A 418 15.17 23.95 -10.75
C GLY A 418 15.22 23.12 -9.46
N THR A 419 14.74 23.70 -8.38
CA THR A 419 14.52 22.99 -7.11
C THR A 419 13.57 21.80 -7.28
N GLY A 420 13.78 20.79 -6.45
CA GLY A 420 12.89 19.63 -6.37
C GLY A 420 11.63 19.89 -5.55
N CYS A 421 10.93 18.83 -5.19
CA CYS A 421 9.80 18.89 -4.27
C CYS A 421 9.59 17.54 -3.56
N ILE A 422 8.74 17.56 -2.53
CA ILE A 422 8.19 16.37 -1.90
C ILE A 422 6.67 16.47 -2.01
N TYR A 423 6.03 15.38 -2.41
CA TYR A 423 4.57 15.22 -2.37
C TYR A 423 4.23 13.99 -1.54
N ILE A 424 3.35 14.14 -0.56
CA ILE A 424 2.88 13.06 0.31
C ILE A 424 1.37 12.98 0.18
N ALA A 425 0.83 11.77 0.02
CA ALA A 425 -0.61 11.52 0.00
C ALA A 425 -0.98 10.33 0.89
N TRP A 426 -2.22 10.34 1.38
CA TRP A 426 -2.82 9.27 2.15
C TRP A 426 -4.30 9.07 1.77
N GLY A 427 -4.82 7.90 2.09
CA GLY A 427 -6.16 7.48 1.69
C GLY A 427 -6.32 7.52 0.17
N SER A 428 -7.51 7.92 -0.29
CA SER A 428 -7.84 7.98 -1.73
C SER A 428 -6.92 8.88 -2.56
N SER A 429 -6.23 9.86 -1.94
CA SER A 429 -5.25 10.71 -2.63
C SER A 429 -3.98 9.96 -3.06
N MET A 430 -3.77 8.73 -2.59
CA MET A 430 -2.66 7.88 -3.04
C MET A 430 -2.84 7.38 -4.49
N ASN A 431 -4.03 7.53 -5.09
CA ASN A 431 -4.34 7.14 -6.47
C ASN A 431 -3.92 5.70 -6.83
N ASP A 432 -4.18 4.77 -5.92
CA ASP A 432 -3.87 3.33 -6.07
C ASP A 432 -5.09 2.43 -5.88
N GLY A 433 -6.29 3.03 -5.81
CA GLY A 433 -7.55 2.33 -5.60
C GLY A 433 -7.90 2.07 -4.14
N SER A 434 -7.18 2.66 -3.18
CA SER A 434 -7.47 2.56 -1.73
C SER A 434 -8.56 3.48 -1.20
#